data_AF-A0AAJ6LYX6-F1
#
_entry.id   AF-A0AAJ6LYX6-F1
#
_cell.length_a   1.000
_cell.length_b   1.000
_cell.length_c   1.000
_cell.angle_alpha   90.00
_cell.angle_beta   90.00
_cell.angle_gamma   90.00
#
_symmetry.space_group_name_H-M   'P 1'
#
loop_
_entity.id
_entity.type
_entity.pdbx_description
1 polymer ?
#
loop_
_entity_poly.entity_id
_entity_poly.type
_entity_poly.pdbx_seq_one_letter_code
_entity_poly.pdbx_strand_id
1 'polypeptide(L)'
;MSTRPSDFTLTVIDDAIEGEILRDAVLDPQQMCSMNFARLEHQRLEHLVRKIIIPMVGGYQTELGEMLDRHLEQVRTSSGNFCWKHRHVGASYVPPVRGANNGD
;
A
#
# COMPACT_ATOMS: atom_id res chain seq x y z
N MET A 1 -29.19 30.64 -38.18
CA MET A 1 -28.09 29.73 -37.76
C MET A 1 -28.14 29.64 -36.24
N SER A 2 -28.40 28.42 -35.75
CA SER A 2 -28.75 28.09 -34.37
C SER A 2 -27.62 27.26 -33.78
N THR A 3 -27.05 27.69 -32.67
CA THR A 3 -26.18 26.86 -31.82
C THR A 3 -26.78 26.88 -30.42
N ARG A 4 -27.50 25.80 -30.09
CA ARG A 4 -27.97 25.54 -28.73
C ARG A 4 -26.77 25.25 -27.82
N PRO A 5 -26.79 25.65 -26.54
CA PRO A 5 -25.83 25.14 -25.57
C PRO A 5 -26.11 23.64 -25.39
N SER A 6 -25.06 22.83 -25.51
CA SER A 6 -25.12 21.40 -25.23
C SER A 6 -25.38 21.19 -23.75
N ASP A 7 -26.59 20.72 -23.42
CA ASP A 7 -26.94 20.20 -22.11
C ASP A 7 -25.92 19.13 -21.70
N PHE A 8 -25.11 19.42 -20.69
CA PHE A 8 -24.28 18.43 -20.00
C PHE A 8 -25.21 17.61 -19.11
N THR A 9 -25.74 16.51 -19.64
CA THR A 9 -26.53 15.56 -18.85
C THR A 9 -25.58 14.75 -17.97
N LEU A 10 -25.63 14.98 -16.66
CA LEU A 10 -25.01 14.11 -15.65
C LEU A 10 -25.79 12.79 -15.65
N THR A 11 -25.26 11.77 -16.31
CA THR A 11 -25.76 10.39 -16.18
C THR A 11 -25.30 9.86 -14.83
N VAL A 12 -26.24 9.70 -13.89
CA VAL A 12 -26.01 8.93 -12.67
C VAL A 12 -25.71 7.50 -13.11
N ILE A 13 -24.49 7.03 -12.84
CA ILE A 13 -24.12 5.63 -13.04
C ILE A 13 -24.68 4.89 -11.82
N ASP A 14 -25.85 4.29 -11.97
CA ASP A 14 -26.49 3.38 -11.00
C ASP A 14 -25.80 2.00 -10.97
N ASP A 15 -24.46 1.97 -11.04
CA ASP A 15 -23.73 0.77 -10.66
C ASP A 15 -23.81 0.69 -9.14
N ALA A 16 -24.85 0.04 -8.64
CA ALA A 16 -24.95 -0.34 -7.24
C ALA A 16 -23.66 -1.06 -6.86
N ILE A 17 -22.78 -0.36 -6.15
CA ILE A 17 -21.54 -0.93 -5.62
C ILE A 17 -21.98 -1.98 -4.61
N GLU A 18 -21.96 -3.24 -5.04
CA GLU A 18 -22.33 -4.39 -4.23
C GLU A 18 -21.27 -4.54 -3.12
N GLY A 19 -21.58 -4.00 -1.95
CA GLY A 19 -20.71 -4.08 -0.79
C GLY A 19 -20.80 -5.46 -0.16
N GLU A 20 -19.76 -6.28 -0.31
CA GLU A 20 -19.64 -7.52 0.47
C GLU A 20 -19.17 -7.20 1.90
N ILE A 21 -19.84 -7.76 2.91
CA ILE A 21 -19.38 -7.70 4.30
C ILE A 21 -18.08 -8.50 4.40
N LEU A 22 -16.96 -7.79 4.51
CA LEU A 22 -15.66 -8.38 4.81
C LEU A 22 -15.74 -9.15 6.14
N ARG A 23 -15.50 -10.46 6.07
CA ARG A 23 -15.35 -11.29 7.27
C ARG A 23 -14.17 -10.78 8.10
N ASP A 24 -14.28 -10.93 9.42
CA ASP A 24 -13.17 -10.65 10.33
C ASP A 24 -11.94 -11.46 9.91
N ALA A 25 -10.87 -10.76 9.51
CA ALA A 25 -9.58 -11.41 9.35
C ALA A 25 -8.87 -11.43 10.69
N VAL A 26 -8.78 -12.63 11.22
CA VAL A 26 -7.89 -12.92 12.34
C VAL A 26 -6.52 -13.22 11.75
N LEU A 27 -5.59 -12.28 11.89
CA LEU A 27 -4.18 -12.54 11.65
C LEU A 27 -3.57 -13.08 12.95
N ASP A 28 -2.97 -14.25 12.87
CA ASP A 28 -2.13 -14.77 13.95
C ASP A 28 -0.93 -13.82 14.18
N PRO A 29 -0.52 -13.57 15.44
CA PRO A 29 0.74 -12.90 15.78
C PRO A 29 1.93 -13.26 14.89
N GLN A 30 2.13 -14.53 14.52
CA GLN A 30 3.23 -14.91 13.62
C GLN A 30 3.07 -14.31 12.22
N GLN A 31 1.85 -14.33 11.68
CA GLN A 31 1.52 -13.75 10.39
C GLN A 31 1.71 -12.23 10.42
N MET A 32 1.31 -11.57 11.51
CA MET A 32 1.50 -10.13 11.69
C MET A 32 2.98 -9.75 11.78
N CYS A 33 3.80 -10.49 12.54
CA CYS A 33 5.25 -10.30 12.61
C CYS A 33 5.92 -10.47 11.25
N SER A 34 5.54 -11.52 10.50
CA SER A 34 6.04 -11.76 9.14
C SER A 34 5.71 -10.60 8.19
N MET A 35 4.46 -10.10 8.22
CA MET A 35 4.04 -8.94 7.41
C MET A 35 4.78 -7.66 7.80
N ASN A 36 5.00 -7.42 9.09
CA ASN A 36 5.77 -6.28 9.59
C ASN A 36 7.22 -6.33 9.11
N PHE A 37 7.83 -7.51 9.15
CA PHE A 37 9.17 -7.74 8.63
C PHE A 37 9.23 -7.48 7.11
N ALA A 38 8.29 -8.04 6.35
CA ALA A 38 8.20 -7.81 4.91
C ALA A 38 8.05 -6.31 4.57
N ARG A 39 7.31 -5.54 5.38
CA ARG A 39 7.20 -4.08 5.23
C ARG A 39 8.52 -3.36 5.43
N LEU A 40 9.25 -3.73 6.46
CA LEU A 40 10.55 -3.12 6.75
C LEU A 40 11.56 -3.44 5.66
N GLU A 41 11.62 -4.69 5.19
CA GLU A 41 12.50 -5.10 4.09
C GLU A 41 12.14 -4.40 2.78
N HIS A 42 10.85 -4.26 2.47
CA HIS A 42 10.42 -3.51 1.28
C HIS A 42 10.83 -2.04 1.37
N GLN A 43 10.71 -1.39 2.54
CA GLN A 43 11.15 0.00 2.72
C GLN A 43 12.67 0.15 2.51
N ARG A 44 13.46 -0.82 2.98
CA ARG A 44 14.91 -0.85 2.76
C ARG A 44 15.24 -1.01 1.27
N LEU A 45 14.56 -1.93 0.59
CA LEU A 45 14.72 -2.14 -0.85
C LEU A 45 14.34 -0.89 -1.65
N GLU A 46 13.19 -0.29 -1.33
CA GLU A 46 12.73 0.95 -1.96
C GLU A 46 13.75 2.08 -1.78
N HIS A 47 14.31 2.25 -0.58
CA HIS A 47 15.36 3.22 -0.32
C HIS A 47 16.59 2.98 -1.20
N LEU A 48 17.08 1.75 -1.24
CA LEU A 48 18.27 1.38 -2.02
C LEU A 48 18.04 1.62 -3.52
N VAL A 49 16.91 1.18 -4.04
CA VAL A 49 16.59 1.33 -5.47
C VAL A 49 16.40 2.81 -5.82
N ARG A 50 15.57 3.55 -5.08
CA ARG A 50 15.25 4.95 -5.41
C ARG A 50 16.43 5.91 -5.17
N LYS A 51 17.23 5.69 -4.12
CA LYS A 51 18.30 6.62 -3.74
C LYS A 51 19.65 6.27 -4.32
N ILE A 52 19.87 5.00 -4.69
CA ILE A 52 21.19 4.54 -5.16
C ILE A 52 21.08 4.07 -6.61
N ILE A 53 20.25 3.07 -6.89
CA ILE A 53 20.24 2.41 -8.21
C ILE A 53 19.68 3.35 -9.30
N ILE A 54 18.51 3.96 -9.09
CA ILE A 54 17.89 4.83 -10.10
C ILE A 54 18.84 5.97 -10.51
N PRO A 55 19.48 6.71 -9.58
CA PRO A 55 20.51 7.68 -9.94
C PRO A 55 21.70 7.08 -10.70
N MET A 56 22.18 5.90 -10.32
CA MET A 56 23.31 5.21 -10.99
C MET A 56 23.00 4.82 -12.44
N VAL A 57 21.73 4.54 -12.77
CA VAL A 57 21.29 4.18 -14.13
C VAL A 57 20.81 5.38 -14.96
N GLY A 58 21.13 6.61 -14.55
CA GLY A 58 20.79 7.84 -15.30
C GLY A 58 19.49 8.53 -14.84
N GLY A 59 18.93 8.11 -13.71
CA GLY A 59 17.73 8.71 -13.12
C GLY A 59 16.42 8.23 -13.77
N TYR A 60 15.32 8.88 -13.40
CA TYR A 60 13.96 8.54 -13.87
C TYR A 60 13.72 8.83 -15.36
N GLN A 61 14.65 9.53 -16.03
CA GLN A 61 14.55 9.83 -17.45
C GLN A 61 14.90 8.62 -18.32
N THR A 62 15.50 7.58 -17.74
CA THR A 62 15.81 6.34 -18.44
C THR A 62 14.66 5.35 -18.28
N GLU A 63 14.41 4.57 -19.34
CA GLU A 63 13.40 3.51 -19.32
C GLU A 63 13.64 2.54 -18.16
N LEU A 64 14.90 2.21 -17.90
CA LEU A 64 15.28 1.35 -16.77
C LEU A 64 14.93 1.99 -15.41
N GLY A 65 15.21 3.29 -15.23
CA GLY A 65 14.87 4.00 -14.00
C GLY A 65 13.36 4.02 -13.75
N GLU A 66 12.57 4.28 -14.78
CA GLU A 66 11.10 4.25 -14.70
C GLU A 66 10.56 2.84 -14.43
N MET A 67 11.11 1.81 -15.10
CA MET A 67 10.74 0.41 -14.87
C MET A 67 11.00 -0.03 -13.44
N LEU A 68 12.17 0.32 -12.88
CA LEU A 68 12.52 -0.01 -11.50
C LEU A 68 11.52 0.61 -10.50
N ASP A 69 11.17 1.88 -10.69
CA ASP A 69 10.20 2.56 -9.82
C ASP A 69 8.80 1.96 -9.92
N ARG A 70 8.36 1.70 -11.16
CA ARG A 70 7.06 1.07 -11.43
C ARG A 70 6.97 -0.31 -10.79
N HIS A 71 8.03 -1.12 -10.85
CA HIS A 71 8.04 -2.45 -10.24
C HIS A 71 8.00 -2.39 -8.71
N LEU A 72 8.65 -1.42 -8.06
CA LEU A 72 8.51 -1.21 -6.63
C LEU A 72 7.06 -0.93 -6.23
N GLU A 73 6.40 -0.01 -6.93
CA GLU A 73 4.99 0.32 -6.65
C GLU A 73 4.05 -0.85 -6.97
N GLN A 74 4.36 -1.62 -8.01
CA GLN A 74 3.60 -2.82 -8.36
C GLN A 74 3.76 -3.90 -7.29
N VAL A 75 4.95 -4.15 -6.75
CA VAL A 75 5.16 -5.09 -5.64
C VAL A 75 4.41 -4.63 -4.40
N ARG A 76 4.43 -3.33 -4.09
CA ARG A 76 3.67 -2.76 -2.98
C ARG A 76 2.17 -2.97 -3.12
N THR A 77 1.64 -2.78 -4.32
CA THR A 77 0.20 -2.87 -4.62
C THR A 77 -0.28 -4.32 -4.76
N SER A 78 0.48 -5.15 -5.47
CA SER A 78 0.10 -6.54 -5.77
C SER A 78 0.32 -7.51 -4.62
N SER A 79 1.25 -7.23 -3.71
CA SER A 79 1.60 -8.18 -2.65
C SER A 79 0.51 -8.40 -1.62
N GLY A 80 -0.49 -7.51 -1.47
CA GLY A 80 -1.51 -7.59 -0.42
C GLY A 80 -0.95 -7.61 1.02
N ASN A 81 0.38 -7.59 1.18
CA ASN A 81 1.16 -7.96 2.37
C ASN A 81 1.18 -6.90 3.47
N PHE A 82 0.55 -5.74 3.23
CA PHE A 82 0.41 -4.68 4.24
C PHE A 82 -0.99 -4.61 4.83
N CYS A 83 -1.69 -5.75 4.85
CA CYS A 83 -3.07 -5.81 5.28
C CYS A 83 -3.96 -4.90 4.41
N TRP A 84 -3.74 -4.75 3.10
CA TRP A 84 -4.58 -3.83 2.31
C TRP A 84 -6.07 -4.22 2.35
N LYS A 85 -6.36 -5.53 2.39
CA LYS A 85 -7.71 -6.07 2.61
C LYS A 85 -8.21 -5.96 4.06
N HIS A 86 -7.31 -5.73 5.02
CA HIS A 86 -7.58 -5.64 6.47
C HIS A 86 -6.82 -4.46 7.11
N ARG A 87 -6.85 -3.28 6.47
CA ARG A 87 -5.96 -2.16 6.78
C ARG A 87 -6.15 -1.66 8.22
N HIS A 88 -7.33 -1.92 8.78
CA HIS A 88 -7.71 -1.65 10.16
C HIS A 88 -7.03 -2.58 11.19
N VAL A 89 -6.55 -3.76 10.80
CA VAL A 89 -5.88 -4.73 11.71
C VAL A 89 -4.38 -4.49 11.79
N GLY A 90 -3.75 -4.11 10.68
CA GLY A 90 -2.28 -3.97 10.59
C GLY A 90 -1.68 -2.78 11.35
N ALA A 91 -2.49 -1.84 11.85
CA ALA A 91 -2.04 -0.65 12.58
C ALA A 91 -1.99 -0.83 14.11
N SER A 92 -2.45 -1.97 14.64
CA SER A 92 -2.83 -2.08 16.07
C SER A 92 -1.80 -2.78 16.98
N TYR A 93 -0.61 -3.15 16.50
CA TYR A 93 0.38 -3.83 17.35
C TYR A 93 1.59 -2.95 17.64
N VAL A 94 1.51 -2.19 18.73
CA VAL A 94 2.68 -1.74 19.48
C VAL A 94 3.03 -2.85 20.47
N PRO A 95 4.20 -3.51 20.37
CA PRO A 95 4.58 -4.52 21.34
C PRO A 95 4.64 -3.88 22.74
N PRO A 96 4.16 -4.56 23.79
CA PRO A 96 4.25 -4.04 25.14
C PRO A 96 5.72 -3.83 25.50
N VAL A 97 6.05 -2.61 25.93
CA VAL A 97 7.38 -2.26 26.44
C VAL A 97 7.62 -3.10 27.69
N ARG A 98 8.48 -4.12 27.58
CA ARG A 98 8.82 -4.99 28.70
C ARG A 98 9.74 -4.22 29.64
N GLY A 99 9.15 -3.49 30.58
CA GLY A 99 9.88 -2.67 31.54
C GLY A 99 8.97 -1.93 32.51
N ALA A 100 8.28 -2.67 33.38
CA ALA A 100 7.77 -2.14 34.64
C ALA A 100 7.67 -3.30 35.65
N ASN A 101 8.83 -3.82 36.06
CA ASN A 101 8.95 -4.37 37.40
C ASN A 101 8.92 -3.20 38.37
N ASN A 102 7.90 -3.12 39.22
CA ASN A 102 7.88 -2.57 40.56
C ASN A 102 6.73 -3.36 41.22
N GLY A 103 6.96 -4.32 42.11
CA GLY A 103 7.63 -4.08 43.38
C GLY A 103 6.63 -3.37 44.29
N ASP A 104 5.66 -4.13 44.81
CA ASP A 104 5.03 -4.03 46.15
C ASP A 104 4.07 -5.22 46.34
#